data_AF-A0A3D5WRW5-F1
#
_entry.id   AF-A0A3D5WRW5-F1
#
_cell.length_a   1.000
_cell.length_b   1.000
_cell.length_c   1.000
_cell.angle_alpha   90.00
_cell.angle_beta   90.00
_cell.angle_gamma   90.00
#
_symmetry.space_group_name_H-M   'P 1'
#
loop_
_entity.id
_entity.type
_entity.pdbx_description
1 polymer ?
#
loop_
_entity_poly.entity_id
_entity_poly.type
_entity_poly.pdbx_seq_one_letter_code
_entity_poly.pdbx_strand_id
1 'polypeptide(L)'
;MSTQIEVKEPIKLLNKDGSLTQPGWAKRNIIEYNREDIRASKWTVKEWDFYQVGCKDFIVQFNFFNISLASAATIGYVNLKTGEVVNDMILDLATANKFPVNRNGEEPYTFERKKGKKVLRFEVTKEKRHLYWKSPKIECDFWADNYTGESIVIMNPFEKHANHFFFTEKINCMPTRGFVKIGSEVIDGNRDDLFTVLDWGRGVWDHKNYWFWGNGTTYIDGKLFGFEITWGIGAPEKGRETALMYDGKCHKLGEVYLEYQPDKRWMDPWKFHEENGRFELTMTPFYDNHNGVMLPNVGMLTHQVHGLWNGTVTLDDGTVLEIKDMYAFCEKVYNKW
;
A
#
# COMPACT_ATOMS: atom_id res chain seq x y z
N MET A 1 -7.25 -19.91 17.19
CA MET A 1 -8.35 -19.35 16.36
C MET A 1 -8.04 -17.87 16.18
N SER A 2 -8.04 -17.36 14.95
CA SER A 2 -7.83 -15.93 14.70
C SER A 2 -9.01 -15.15 15.28
N THR A 3 -8.74 -14.18 16.15
CA THR A 3 -9.73 -13.23 16.68
C THR A 3 -9.56 -11.92 15.93
N GLN A 4 -10.09 -11.86 14.71
CA GLN A 4 -10.15 -10.61 13.94
C GLN A 4 -11.28 -9.74 14.50
N ILE A 5 -10.93 -8.68 15.23
CA ILE A 5 -11.90 -7.80 15.88
C ILE A 5 -12.19 -6.61 14.97
N GLU A 6 -13.45 -6.48 14.53
CA GLU A 6 -13.90 -5.31 13.77
C GLU A 6 -14.23 -4.14 14.72
N VAL A 7 -13.62 -3.00 14.47
CA VAL A 7 -13.90 -1.74 15.15
C VAL A 7 -14.94 -0.96 14.36
N LYS A 8 -16.04 -0.60 15.04
CA LYS A 8 -17.21 0.03 14.42
C LYS A 8 -17.43 1.47 14.86
N GLU A 9 -16.84 1.86 15.99
CA GLU A 9 -16.97 3.19 16.57
C GLU A 9 -15.61 3.86 16.66
N PRO A 10 -15.54 5.21 16.59
CA PRO A 10 -14.28 5.92 16.73
C PRO A 10 -13.57 5.63 18.04
N ILE A 11 -12.27 5.37 17.97
CA ILE A 11 -11.41 5.13 19.13
C ILE A 11 -10.10 5.89 19.01
N LYS A 12 -9.46 6.17 20.15
CA LYS A 12 -8.05 6.56 20.16
C LYS A 12 -7.19 5.36 19.80
N LEU A 13 -6.13 5.56 19.02
CA LEU A 13 -5.20 4.48 18.71
C LEU A 13 -4.44 4.01 19.96
N LEU A 14 -3.99 4.96 20.79
CA LEU A 14 -3.06 4.70 21.89
C LEU A 14 -3.65 5.05 23.27
N ASN A 15 -3.32 4.22 24.24
CA ASN A 15 -3.47 4.49 25.67
C ASN A 15 -2.46 5.56 26.13
N LYS A 16 -2.65 6.10 27.34
CA LYS A 16 -1.73 7.10 27.93
C LYS A 16 -0.28 6.62 28.06
N ASP A 17 -0.08 5.31 28.20
CA ASP A 17 1.21 4.64 28.31
C ASP A 17 1.87 4.34 26.95
N GLY A 18 1.18 4.62 25.84
CA GLY A 18 1.65 4.42 24.47
C GLY A 18 1.40 3.02 23.89
N SER A 19 0.70 2.14 24.62
CA SER A 19 0.21 0.86 24.10
C SER A 19 -1.04 1.05 23.23
N LEU A 20 -1.34 0.11 22.32
CA LEU A 20 -2.60 0.12 21.57
C LEU A 20 -3.81 0.01 22.50
N THR A 21 -4.85 0.79 22.24
CA THR A 21 -6.13 0.68 22.97
C THR A 21 -6.81 -0.66 22.71
N GLN A 22 -6.90 -1.04 21.45
CA GLN A 22 -7.30 -2.38 21.02
C GLN A 22 -6.66 -2.71 19.67
N PRO A 23 -6.19 -3.96 19.50
CA PRO A 23 -5.83 -4.45 18.18
C PRO A 23 -7.09 -4.83 17.39
N GLY A 24 -7.03 -4.78 16.07
CA GLY A 24 -8.19 -5.11 15.24
C GLY A 24 -8.10 -4.54 13.83
N TRP A 25 -9.26 -4.46 13.19
CA TRP A 25 -9.42 -3.90 11.85
C TRP A 25 -10.70 -3.05 11.75
N ALA A 26 -10.77 -2.18 10.74
CA ALA A 26 -11.97 -1.39 10.45
C ALA A 26 -12.15 -1.20 8.94
N LYS A 27 -13.37 -0.85 8.52
CA LYS A 27 -13.76 -0.57 7.13
C LYS A 27 -13.54 0.88 6.69
N ARG A 28 -13.10 1.71 7.62
CA ARG A 28 -12.93 3.16 7.53
C ARG A 28 -11.87 3.59 8.52
N ASN A 29 -11.23 4.72 8.27
CA ASN A 29 -10.25 5.28 9.19
C ASN A 29 -10.92 6.06 10.31
N ILE A 30 -11.60 5.34 11.20
CA ILE A 30 -12.26 5.87 12.40
C ILE A 30 -11.31 5.91 13.61
N ILE A 31 -10.01 5.72 13.39
CA ILE A 31 -9.02 5.56 14.45
C ILE A 31 -8.24 6.87 14.63
N GLU A 32 -8.34 7.48 15.80
CA GLU A 32 -7.65 8.73 16.11
C GLU A 32 -6.17 8.47 16.39
N TYR A 33 -5.33 8.68 15.38
CA TYR A 33 -3.87 8.68 15.49
C TYR A 33 -3.33 10.07 15.81
N ASN A 34 -2.64 10.17 16.96
CA ASN A 34 -1.85 11.34 17.33
C ASN A 34 -0.41 10.91 17.60
N ARG A 35 0.53 11.48 16.85
CA ARG A 35 1.97 11.22 17.05
C ARG A 35 2.41 11.60 18.47
N GLU A 36 1.75 12.58 19.08
CA GLU A 36 2.01 13.07 20.42
C GLU A 36 1.71 12.02 21.52
N ASP A 37 0.90 11.01 21.21
CA ASP A 37 0.55 9.93 22.14
C ASP A 37 1.58 8.78 22.14
N ILE A 38 2.55 8.81 21.22
CA ILE A 38 3.63 7.81 21.17
C ILE A 38 4.53 7.94 22.41
N ARG A 39 4.81 6.80 23.07
CA ARG A 39 5.73 6.68 24.22
C ARG A 39 6.97 5.84 23.91
N ALA A 40 7.21 5.53 22.64
CA ALA A 40 8.44 4.94 22.16
C ALA A 40 9.49 6.00 21.77
N SER A 41 10.71 5.57 21.47
CA SER A 41 11.75 6.47 20.94
C SER A 41 11.29 7.13 19.64
N LYS A 42 11.53 8.43 19.48
CA LYS A 42 11.24 9.12 18.22
C LYS A 42 11.94 8.50 17.00
N TRP A 43 13.04 7.78 17.21
CA TRP A 43 13.83 7.14 16.14
C TRP A 43 13.18 5.86 15.58
N THR A 44 12.22 5.27 16.30
CA THR A 44 11.48 4.08 15.86
C THR A 44 10.15 4.43 15.18
N VAL A 45 9.74 5.70 15.21
CA VAL A 45 8.55 6.19 14.51
C VAL A 45 8.76 6.16 13.00
N LYS A 46 7.82 5.57 12.27
CA LYS A 46 7.79 5.58 10.81
C LYS A 46 6.42 6.08 10.32
N GLU A 47 6.42 6.85 9.25
CA GLU A 47 5.21 7.40 8.64
C GLU A 47 5.39 7.45 7.13
N TRP A 48 4.40 7.03 6.35
CA TRP A 48 4.46 7.10 4.89
C TRP A 48 3.10 7.21 4.21
N ASP A 49 3.12 7.85 3.05
CA ASP A 49 2.07 7.81 2.04
C ASP A 49 2.68 7.25 0.76
N PHE A 50 2.32 6.02 0.43
CA PHE A 50 2.74 5.36 -0.80
C PHE A 50 1.53 5.23 -1.73
N TYR A 51 1.62 5.83 -2.91
CA TYR A 51 0.65 5.66 -3.97
C TYR A 51 1.29 4.89 -5.11
N GLN A 52 0.59 3.87 -5.61
CA GLN A 52 0.93 3.22 -6.86
C GLN A 52 -0.20 3.40 -7.86
N VAL A 53 0.09 4.13 -8.94
CA VAL A 53 -0.73 4.18 -10.15
C VAL A 53 -0.26 3.04 -11.05
N GLY A 54 -1.14 2.18 -11.53
CA GLY A 54 -0.72 1.01 -12.29
C GLY A 54 -1.76 0.44 -13.24
N CYS A 55 -1.25 -0.11 -14.33
CA CYS A 55 -1.96 -0.98 -15.27
C CYS A 55 -0.98 -2.05 -15.79
N LYS A 56 -1.42 -2.93 -16.68
CA LYS A 56 -0.57 -3.99 -17.25
C LYS A 56 0.63 -3.49 -18.06
N ASP A 57 0.61 -2.21 -18.48
CA ASP A 57 1.64 -1.64 -19.34
C ASP A 57 2.75 -0.92 -18.55
N PHE A 58 2.40 -0.26 -17.44
CA PHE A 58 3.33 0.52 -16.64
C PHE A 58 2.85 0.70 -15.20
N ILE A 59 3.79 1.06 -14.32
CA ILE A 59 3.50 1.57 -12.97
C ILE A 59 4.19 2.90 -12.72
N VAL A 60 3.57 3.71 -11.87
CA VAL A 60 4.14 4.93 -11.29
C VAL A 60 3.93 4.89 -9.78
N GLN A 61 5.04 4.93 -9.04
CA GLN A 61 5.05 4.89 -7.57
C GLN A 61 5.45 6.26 -7.03
N PHE A 62 4.51 6.94 -6.38
CA PHE A 62 4.78 8.14 -5.60
C PHE A 62 4.90 7.76 -4.14
N ASN A 63 5.95 8.19 -3.47
CA ASN A 63 6.10 7.92 -2.05
C ASN A 63 6.57 9.17 -1.34
N PHE A 64 5.99 9.47 -0.19
CA PHE A 64 6.68 10.23 0.84
C PHE A 64 6.74 9.38 2.10
N PHE A 65 7.96 9.13 2.59
CA PHE A 65 8.16 8.43 3.85
C PHE A 65 9.10 9.22 4.76
N ASN A 66 8.88 9.10 6.07
CA ASN A 66 9.79 9.50 7.12
C ASN A 66 10.05 8.31 8.05
N ILE A 67 11.26 7.78 8.03
CA ILE A 67 11.71 6.69 8.91
C ILE A 67 12.53 7.18 10.11
N SER A 68 12.39 8.47 10.45
CA SER A 68 13.15 9.24 11.44
C SER A 68 14.65 9.43 11.14
N LEU A 69 15.35 8.41 10.65
CA LEU A 69 16.73 8.53 10.19
C LEU A 69 16.83 9.43 8.95
N ALA A 70 15.86 9.30 8.05
CA ALA A 70 15.73 10.09 6.84
C ALA A 70 14.27 10.18 6.40
N SER A 71 13.97 11.20 5.62
CA SER A 71 12.72 11.28 4.84
C SER A 71 13.06 11.35 3.38
N ALA A 72 12.25 10.72 2.54
CA ALA A 72 12.36 10.90 1.11
C ALA A 72 11.00 11.06 0.45
N ALA A 73 10.95 11.97 -0.53
CA ALA A 73 9.95 11.95 -1.57
C ALA A 73 10.56 11.22 -2.77
N THR A 74 9.91 10.18 -3.28
CA THR A 74 10.39 9.40 -4.43
C THR A 74 9.33 9.29 -5.51
N ILE A 75 9.81 9.23 -6.75
CA ILE A 75 9.04 8.80 -7.92
C ILE A 75 9.77 7.60 -8.54
N GLY A 76 9.02 6.58 -8.91
CA GLY A 76 9.49 5.49 -9.75
C GLY A 76 8.51 5.24 -10.88
N TYR A 77 8.98 5.28 -12.11
CA TYR A 77 8.25 4.80 -13.30
C TYR A 77 8.89 3.51 -13.78
N VAL A 78 8.06 2.52 -14.12
CA VAL A 78 8.49 1.29 -14.76
C VAL A 78 7.57 0.99 -15.94
N ASN A 79 8.15 0.85 -17.13
CA ASN A 79 7.48 0.26 -18.27
C ASN A 79 7.54 -1.26 -18.13
N LEU A 80 6.40 -1.90 -17.86
CA LEU A 80 6.35 -3.33 -17.59
C LEU A 80 6.55 -4.20 -18.84
N LYS A 81 6.46 -3.61 -20.04
CA LYS A 81 6.70 -4.31 -21.30
C LYS A 81 8.16 -4.32 -21.70
N THR A 82 8.87 -3.21 -21.46
CA THR A 82 10.26 -3.03 -21.90
C THR A 82 11.28 -3.16 -20.76
N GLY A 83 10.84 -3.03 -19.51
CA GLY A 83 11.71 -2.92 -18.34
C GLY A 83 12.42 -1.58 -18.22
N GLU A 84 12.00 -0.55 -18.98
CA GLU A 84 12.52 0.80 -18.78
C GLU A 84 12.14 1.32 -17.39
N VAL A 85 13.12 1.89 -16.68
CA VAL A 85 12.94 2.43 -15.34
C VAL A 85 13.43 3.87 -15.27
N VAL A 86 12.60 4.75 -14.71
CA VAL A 86 12.99 6.14 -14.40
C VAL A 86 12.69 6.43 -12.94
N ASN A 87 13.74 6.68 -12.16
CA ASN A 87 13.65 7.00 -10.74
C ASN A 87 14.19 8.40 -10.43
N ASP A 88 13.54 9.08 -9.50
CA ASP A 88 14.05 10.31 -8.92
C ASP A 88 13.64 10.47 -7.45
N MET A 89 14.40 11.25 -6.70
CA MET A 89 14.19 11.42 -5.27
C MET A 89 14.58 12.80 -4.72
N ILE A 90 13.91 13.20 -3.65
CA ILE A 90 14.32 14.24 -2.71
C ILE A 90 14.66 13.53 -1.41
N LEU A 91 15.89 13.65 -0.92
CA LEU A 91 16.33 13.05 0.34
C LEU A 91 16.64 14.13 1.37
N ASP A 92 16.17 13.93 2.59
CA ASP A 92 16.52 14.71 3.78
C ASP A 92 16.95 13.77 4.91
N LEU A 93 18.05 14.09 5.59
CA LEU A 93 18.63 13.26 6.66
C LEU A 93 18.26 13.82 8.04
N ALA A 94 18.30 12.96 9.06
CA ALA A 94 18.01 13.30 10.46
C ALA A 94 16.67 14.03 10.61
N THR A 95 15.60 13.32 10.27
CA THR A 95 14.23 13.85 10.10
C THR A 95 13.26 13.42 11.19
N ALA A 96 13.75 12.87 12.31
CA ALA A 96 12.92 12.58 13.47
C ALA A 96 12.06 13.80 13.85
N ASN A 97 10.75 13.62 13.90
CA ASN A 97 9.73 14.66 14.14
C ASN A 97 9.66 15.81 13.12
N LYS A 98 10.24 15.65 11.92
CA LYS A 98 10.06 16.59 10.80
C LYS A 98 9.00 16.08 9.83
N PHE A 99 8.50 16.96 8.97
CA PHE A 99 7.57 16.62 7.89
C PHE A 99 6.36 15.78 8.37
N PRO A 100 5.56 16.28 9.34
CA PRO A 100 4.36 15.58 9.73
C PRO A 100 3.44 15.44 8.52
N VAL A 101 3.03 14.20 8.27
CA VAL A 101 2.07 13.83 7.24
C VAL A 101 0.66 13.81 7.82
N ASN A 102 -0.36 13.65 6.99
CA ASN A 102 -1.76 13.51 7.45
C ASN A 102 -1.89 12.39 8.49
N ARG A 103 -2.83 12.59 9.41
CA ARG A 103 -3.15 11.63 10.49
C ARG A 103 -4.20 10.59 10.09
N ASN A 104 -4.87 10.82 8.96
CA ASN A 104 -5.96 10.00 8.46
C ASN A 104 -5.91 10.00 6.92
N GLY A 105 -5.94 8.80 6.32
CA GLY A 105 -5.83 8.60 4.87
C GLY A 105 -7.07 9.05 4.09
N GLU A 106 -8.25 9.12 4.72
CA GLU A 106 -9.53 9.50 4.11
C GLU A 106 -9.80 11.03 4.15
N GLU A 107 -9.10 11.76 5.03
CA GLU A 107 -9.34 13.19 5.24
C GLU A 107 -8.66 14.09 4.19
N PRO A 108 -9.28 15.23 3.81
CA PRO A 108 -8.66 16.22 2.95
C PRO A 108 -7.34 16.73 3.51
N TYR A 109 -6.33 16.82 2.64
CA TYR A 109 -4.98 17.17 3.05
C TYR A 109 -4.14 17.63 1.86
N THR A 110 -3.20 18.53 2.09
CA THR A 110 -2.20 18.90 1.09
C THR A 110 -0.79 18.75 1.66
N PHE A 111 0.05 18.02 0.94
CA PHE A 111 1.47 17.89 1.21
C PHE A 111 2.28 18.33 0.01
N GLU A 112 3.35 19.09 0.26
CA GLU A 112 4.30 19.44 -0.78
C GLU A 112 5.73 19.31 -0.26
N ARG A 113 6.60 18.66 -1.05
CA ARG A 113 8.05 18.67 -0.84
C ARG A 113 8.74 19.19 -2.09
N LYS A 114 9.50 20.28 -1.93
CA LYS A 114 10.29 20.90 -3.00
C LYS A 114 11.77 20.99 -2.65
N LYS A 115 12.65 20.58 -3.57
CA LYS A 115 14.11 20.73 -3.45
C LYS A 115 14.74 20.96 -4.82
N GLY A 116 15.26 22.17 -5.06
CA GLY A 116 15.75 22.57 -6.37
C GLY A 116 14.64 22.52 -7.43
N LYS A 117 14.88 21.80 -8.53
CA LYS A 117 13.92 21.59 -9.63
C LYS A 117 12.94 20.43 -9.39
N LYS A 118 12.99 19.78 -8.23
CA LYS A 118 12.13 18.63 -7.89
C LYS A 118 10.96 19.08 -7.01
N VAL A 119 9.76 18.61 -7.35
CA VAL A 119 8.53 18.86 -6.60
C VAL A 119 7.75 17.55 -6.51
N LEU A 120 7.36 17.17 -5.30
CA LEU A 120 6.29 16.23 -5.02
C LEU A 120 5.12 17.02 -4.43
N ARG A 121 3.89 16.75 -4.88
CA ARG A 121 2.66 17.24 -4.25
C ARG A 121 1.61 16.14 -4.18
N PHE A 122 0.97 16.04 -3.01
CA PHE A 122 -0.27 15.30 -2.81
C PHE A 122 -1.35 16.30 -2.42
N GLU A 123 -2.45 16.34 -3.16
CA GLU A 123 -3.65 17.11 -2.82
C GLU A 123 -4.84 16.17 -2.73
N VAL A 124 -5.31 15.92 -1.53
CA VAL A 124 -6.44 15.04 -1.23
C VAL A 124 -7.64 15.92 -0.92
N THR A 125 -8.72 15.71 -1.67
CA THR A 125 -10.04 16.30 -1.42
C THR A 125 -10.99 15.18 -1.00
N LYS A 126 -12.27 15.49 -0.79
CA LYS A 126 -13.28 14.46 -0.56
C LYS A 126 -13.52 13.57 -1.78
N GLU A 127 -13.38 14.13 -2.98
CA GLU A 127 -13.79 13.47 -4.23
C GLU A 127 -12.61 12.80 -4.96
N LYS A 128 -11.40 13.35 -4.81
CA LYS A 128 -10.24 12.95 -5.62
C LYS A 128 -8.92 13.28 -4.96
N ARG A 129 -7.86 12.64 -5.45
CA ARG A 129 -6.46 12.87 -5.10
C ARG A 129 -5.68 13.33 -6.32
N HIS A 130 -4.95 14.43 -6.19
CA HIS A 130 -3.94 14.86 -7.16
C HIS A 130 -2.57 14.34 -6.72
N LEU A 131 -1.95 13.52 -7.56
CA LEU A 131 -0.61 12.99 -7.37
C LEU A 131 0.28 13.63 -8.42
N TYR A 132 1.20 14.49 -7.97
CA TYR A 132 2.03 15.27 -8.87
C TYR A 132 3.50 15.15 -8.51
N TRP A 133 4.31 14.89 -9.55
CA TRP A 133 5.76 14.94 -9.48
C TRP A 133 6.29 15.72 -10.67
N LYS A 134 7.27 16.59 -10.44
CA LYS A 134 8.06 17.19 -11.52
C LYS A 134 9.53 17.26 -11.17
N SER A 135 10.37 16.80 -12.09
CA SER A 135 11.81 17.02 -12.08
C SER A 135 12.35 17.13 -13.52
N PRO A 136 13.65 17.42 -13.71
CA PRO A 136 14.26 17.38 -15.05
C PRO A 136 14.22 16.01 -15.72
N LYS A 137 13.97 14.92 -14.97
CA LYS A 137 13.94 13.56 -15.50
C LYS A 137 12.54 13.13 -15.94
N ILE A 138 11.53 13.49 -15.16
CA ILE A 138 10.16 12.99 -15.31
C ILE A 138 9.15 13.99 -14.74
N GLU A 139 8.01 14.10 -15.40
CA GLU A 139 6.82 14.80 -14.92
C GLU A 139 5.64 13.83 -14.93
N CYS A 140 4.96 13.69 -13.81
CA CYS A 140 3.77 12.87 -13.67
C CYS A 140 2.67 13.73 -13.04
N ASP A 141 1.48 13.68 -13.61
CA ASP A 141 0.29 14.40 -13.12
C ASP A 141 -0.90 13.46 -13.24
N PHE A 142 -1.42 13.00 -12.10
CA PHE A 142 -2.53 12.07 -12.02
C PHE A 142 -3.62 12.57 -11.09
N TRP A 143 -4.86 12.39 -11.52
CA TRP A 143 -6.05 12.52 -10.69
C TRP A 143 -6.64 11.13 -10.49
N ALA A 144 -6.65 10.69 -9.24
CA ALA A 144 -7.29 9.45 -8.82
C ALA A 144 -8.62 9.81 -8.14
N ASP A 145 -9.72 9.28 -8.63
CA ASP A 145 -11.02 9.45 -8.00
C ASP A 145 -11.00 8.71 -6.67
N ASN A 146 -11.34 9.38 -5.57
CA ASN A 146 -11.43 8.71 -4.29
C ASN A 146 -12.49 7.62 -4.42
N TYR A 147 -12.13 6.42 -3.97
CA TYR A 147 -13.12 5.38 -3.83
C TYR A 147 -14.16 5.80 -2.79
N THR A 148 -15.41 5.89 -3.21
CA THR A 148 -16.52 6.28 -2.32
C THR A 148 -16.95 5.14 -1.39
N GLY A 149 -16.40 3.94 -1.59
CA GLY A 149 -16.63 2.76 -0.77
C GLY A 149 -15.66 2.60 0.38
N GLU A 150 -15.82 1.52 1.15
CA GLU A 150 -15.03 1.15 2.33
C GLU A 150 -13.54 0.90 2.01
N SER A 151 -12.68 1.18 2.99
CA SER A 151 -11.25 0.85 2.99
C SER A 151 -10.98 -0.38 3.87
N ILE A 152 -9.71 -0.74 4.05
CA ILE A 152 -9.30 -1.63 5.13
C ILE A 152 -8.23 -0.97 5.97
N VAL A 153 -8.49 -0.93 7.27
CA VAL A 153 -7.63 -0.32 8.29
C VAL A 153 -7.26 -1.39 9.30
N ILE A 154 -6.01 -1.44 9.75
CA ILE A 154 -5.57 -2.36 10.80
C ILE A 154 -4.77 -1.66 11.88
N MET A 155 -4.92 -2.13 13.12
CA MET A 155 -4.11 -1.72 14.25
C MET A 155 -3.49 -2.98 14.87
N ASN A 156 -2.22 -3.24 14.53
CA ASN A 156 -1.54 -4.44 14.98
C ASN A 156 -0.40 -4.10 15.94
N PRO A 157 -0.27 -4.78 17.09
CA PRO A 157 0.89 -4.65 17.95
C PRO A 157 2.09 -5.38 17.32
N PHE A 158 3.29 -5.00 17.74
CA PHE A 158 4.47 -5.86 17.61
C PHE A 158 4.71 -6.60 18.93
N GLU A 159 4.94 -7.91 18.87
CA GLU A 159 5.01 -8.74 20.08
C GLU A 159 6.20 -8.41 20.98
N LYS A 160 7.32 -7.93 20.42
CA LYS A 160 8.55 -7.70 21.17
C LYS A 160 8.49 -6.50 22.12
N HIS A 161 7.66 -5.51 21.78
CA HIS A 161 7.63 -4.24 22.51
C HIS A 161 6.20 -3.72 22.61
N ALA A 162 5.69 -3.57 23.84
CA ALA A 162 4.31 -3.15 24.11
C ALA A 162 3.91 -1.80 23.50
N ASN A 163 4.89 -0.90 23.26
CA ASN A 163 4.67 0.43 22.68
C ASN A 163 4.99 0.49 21.18
N HIS A 164 5.11 -0.67 20.52
CA HIS A 164 5.32 -0.77 19.08
C HIS A 164 4.04 -1.27 18.41
N PHE A 165 3.69 -0.61 17.30
CA PHE A 165 2.46 -0.88 16.59
C PHE A 165 2.58 -0.55 15.10
N PHE A 166 1.79 -1.25 14.31
CA PHE A 166 1.58 -1.13 12.89
C PHE A 166 0.15 -0.64 12.68
N PHE A 167 -0.02 0.64 12.32
CA PHE A 167 -1.31 1.22 11.99
C PHE A 167 -1.32 1.61 10.52
N THR A 168 -2.15 0.94 9.73
CA THR A 168 -2.20 1.16 8.29
C THR A 168 -3.62 1.25 7.78
N GLU A 169 -3.73 1.89 6.62
CA GLU A 169 -4.92 1.94 5.81
C GLU A 169 -4.57 1.67 4.36
N LYS A 170 -5.39 0.84 3.70
CA LYS A 170 -5.34 0.60 2.27
C LYS A 170 -6.60 1.12 1.62
N ILE A 171 -6.45 2.11 0.75
CA ILE A 171 -7.53 2.63 -0.10
C ILE A 171 -7.28 2.15 -1.52
N ASN A 172 -8.14 1.25 -1.98
CA ASN A 172 -8.04 0.60 -3.28
C ASN A 172 -9.07 1.17 -4.25
N CYS A 173 -9.13 0.61 -5.45
CA CYS A 173 -10.24 0.86 -6.37
C CYS A 173 -10.43 2.34 -6.72
N MET A 174 -9.34 3.10 -6.90
CA MET A 174 -9.40 4.48 -7.36
C MET A 174 -9.13 4.53 -8.87
N PRO A 175 -10.14 4.73 -9.73
CA PRO A 175 -9.91 5.02 -11.15
C PRO A 175 -9.04 6.24 -11.32
N THR A 176 -8.10 6.20 -12.26
CA THR A 176 -7.07 7.23 -12.39
C THR A 176 -6.92 7.69 -13.82
N ARG A 177 -6.74 9.00 -13.99
CA ARG A 177 -6.46 9.64 -15.27
C ARG A 177 -5.28 10.60 -15.11
N GLY A 178 -4.55 10.86 -16.19
CA GLY A 178 -3.35 11.68 -16.12
C GLY A 178 -2.32 11.31 -17.16
N PHE A 179 -1.04 11.56 -16.87
CA PHE A 179 0.05 11.24 -17.78
C PHE A 179 1.39 11.04 -17.07
N VAL A 180 2.31 10.40 -17.79
CA VAL A 180 3.76 10.42 -17.53
C VAL A 180 4.45 11.10 -18.70
N LYS A 181 5.43 11.97 -18.42
CA LYS A 181 6.25 12.63 -19.42
C LYS A 181 7.73 12.43 -19.12
N ILE A 182 8.45 11.83 -20.06
CA ILE A 182 9.88 11.55 -20.00
C ILE A 182 10.53 12.14 -21.26
N GLY A 183 11.31 13.21 -21.10
CA GLY A 183 11.85 13.95 -22.24
C GLY A 183 10.74 14.51 -23.15
N SER A 184 10.71 14.08 -24.42
CA SER A 184 9.65 14.44 -25.37
C SER A 184 8.46 13.47 -25.39
N GLU A 185 8.62 12.29 -24.81
CA GLU A 185 7.58 11.25 -24.79
C GLU A 185 6.53 11.57 -23.73
N VAL A 186 5.27 11.36 -24.10
CA VAL A 186 4.11 11.44 -23.20
C VAL A 186 3.36 10.12 -23.27
N ILE A 187 3.30 9.43 -22.14
CA ILE A 187 2.52 8.21 -21.95
C ILE A 187 1.17 8.62 -21.41
N ASP A 188 0.13 8.33 -22.18
CA ASP A 188 -1.25 8.69 -21.83
C ASP A 188 -1.81 7.76 -20.75
N GLY A 189 -2.22 8.36 -19.63
CA GLY A 189 -2.88 7.72 -18.52
C GLY A 189 -4.40 7.83 -18.57
N ASN A 190 -5.01 8.38 -19.63
CA ASN A 190 -6.45 8.39 -19.81
C ASN A 190 -6.98 7.02 -20.25
N ARG A 191 -6.97 6.04 -19.35
CA ARG A 191 -7.27 4.63 -19.63
C ARG A 191 -8.32 4.06 -18.67
N ASP A 192 -9.13 3.13 -19.15
CA ASP A 192 -10.18 2.50 -18.34
C ASP A 192 -9.63 1.41 -17.40
N ASP A 193 -8.36 1.03 -17.60
CA ASP A 193 -7.63 0.03 -16.83
C ASP A 193 -6.52 0.62 -15.94
N LEU A 194 -6.56 1.93 -15.68
CA LEU A 194 -5.59 2.62 -14.83
C LEU A 194 -6.20 2.90 -13.45
N PHE A 195 -5.57 2.35 -12.42
CA PHE A 195 -6.03 2.49 -11.04
C PHE A 195 -4.92 2.92 -10.11
N THR A 196 -5.30 3.53 -9.00
CA THR A 196 -4.40 3.88 -7.89
C THR A 196 -4.77 3.10 -6.64
N VAL A 197 -3.75 2.66 -5.91
CA VAL A 197 -3.85 2.25 -4.51
C VAL A 197 -3.07 3.22 -3.64
N LEU A 198 -3.58 3.50 -2.45
CA LEU A 198 -2.85 4.12 -1.34
C LEU A 198 -2.51 3.05 -0.30
N ASP A 199 -1.22 2.93 0.01
CA ASP A 199 -0.71 2.38 1.26
C ASP A 199 -0.29 3.51 2.19
N TRP A 200 -1.12 3.73 3.20
CA TRP A 200 -0.92 4.72 4.24
C TRP A 200 -0.49 4.02 5.52
N GLY A 201 0.64 4.43 6.12
CA GLY A 201 1.15 3.78 7.33
C GLY A 201 1.70 4.74 8.37
N ARG A 202 1.35 4.50 9.63
CA ARG A 202 1.82 5.23 10.81
C ARG A 202 2.13 4.27 11.95
N GLY A 203 3.12 4.62 12.76
CA GLY A 203 3.39 3.88 13.98
C GLY A 203 4.84 3.74 14.37
N VAL A 204 5.16 2.61 14.97
CA VAL A 204 6.45 2.35 15.61
C VAL A 204 6.84 0.90 15.32
N TRP A 205 7.87 0.70 14.49
CA TRP A 205 8.25 -0.60 13.97
C TRP A 205 9.41 -1.20 14.73
N ASP A 206 9.41 -2.52 14.82
CA ASP A 206 10.62 -3.27 15.14
C ASP A 206 11.70 -2.99 14.09
N HIS A 207 12.97 -3.15 14.47
CA HIS A 207 14.10 -2.84 13.59
C HIS A 207 14.10 -3.65 12.28
N LYS A 208 13.63 -4.91 12.32
CA LYS A 208 13.61 -5.83 11.17
C LYS A 208 12.18 -6.25 10.91
N ASN A 209 11.70 -6.02 9.68
CA ASN A 209 10.37 -6.45 9.27
C ASN A 209 10.44 -7.17 7.94
N TYR A 210 9.37 -7.91 7.72
CA TYR A 210 9.13 -8.69 6.54
C TYR A 210 7.65 -8.63 6.23
N TRP A 211 7.27 -8.55 4.97
CA TRP A 211 5.88 -8.74 4.58
C TRP A 211 5.80 -9.27 3.16
N PHE A 212 4.64 -9.87 2.89
CA PHE A 212 4.07 -9.84 1.57
C PHE A 212 2.89 -8.89 1.56
N TRP A 213 2.72 -8.21 0.44
CA TRP A 213 1.58 -7.35 0.16
C TRP A 213 1.16 -7.53 -1.30
N GLY A 214 -0.12 -7.69 -1.57
CA GLY A 214 -0.65 -7.79 -2.93
C GLY A 214 -1.90 -6.95 -3.09
N ASN A 215 -2.00 -6.33 -4.26
CA ASN A 215 -3.11 -5.44 -4.58
C ASN A 215 -3.43 -5.46 -6.06
N GLY A 216 -4.73 -5.37 -6.35
CA GLY A 216 -5.23 -5.30 -7.71
C GLY A 216 -6.60 -4.64 -7.78
N THR A 217 -6.90 -4.03 -8.92
CA THR A 217 -8.22 -3.45 -9.22
C THR A 217 -8.59 -3.72 -10.67
N THR A 218 -9.86 -4.00 -10.92
CA THR A 218 -10.45 -4.09 -12.26
C THR A 218 -11.96 -3.79 -12.20
N TYR A 219 -12.62 -3.79 -13.36
CA TYR A 219 -14.07 -3.85 -13.43
C TYR A 219 -14.52 -5.30 -13.68
N ILE A 220 -15.55 -5.74 -12.96
CA ILE A 220 -16.29 -6.98 -13.19
C ILE A 220 -17.76 -6.60 -13.39
N ASP A 221 -18.29 -6.84 -14.58
CA ASP A 221 -19.67 -6.48 -14.96
C ASP A 221 -20.02 -5.00 -14.66
N GLY A 222 -19.07 -4.11 -14.93
CA GLY A 222 -19.22 -2.66 -14.73
C GLY A 222 -19.08 -2.20 -13.27
N LYS A 223 -18.84 -3.11 -12.33
CA LYS A 223 -18.60 -2.79 -10.92
C LYS A 223 -17.11 -2.85 -10.61
N LEU A 224 -16.64 -1.92 -9.79
CA LEU A 224 -15.27 -1.95 -9.30
C LEU A 224 -15.08 -3.17 -8.40
N PHE A 225 -14.05 -3.94 -8.72
CA PHE A 225 -13.52 -5.02 -7.92
C PHE A 225 -12.06 -4.74 -7.61
N GLY A 226 -11.63 -5.09 -6.40
CA GLY A 226 -10.23 -5.16 -6.06
C GLY A 226 -9.98 -6.10 -4.90
N PHE A 227 -8.70 -6.34 -4.63
CA PHE A 227 -8.30 -7.07 -3.44
C PHE A 227 -7.09 -6.41 -2.81
N GLU A 228 -6.96 -6.67 -1.52
CA GLU A 228 -5.82 -6.36 -0.67
C GLU A 228 -5.46 -7.64 0.06
N ILE A 229 -4.20 -8.06 0.01
CA ILE A 229 -3.71 -9.24 0.73
C ILE A 229 -2.38 -8.90 1.39
N THR A 230 -2.21 -9.22 2.68
CA THR A 230 -1.00 -8.89 3.44
C THR A 230 -0.71 -9.94 4.51
N TRP A 231 0.53 -10.39 4.61
CA TRP A 231 0.97 -11.28 5.69
C TRP A 231 2.47 -11.12 6.01
N GLY A 232 2.91 -11.68 7.14
CA GLY A 232 4.30 -11.67 7.57
C GLY A 232 4.72 -10.50 8.48
N ILE A 233 3.83 -9.52 8.70
CA ILE A 233 4.09 -8.32 9.54
C ILE A 233 3.12 -8.21 10.72
N GLY A 234 3.64 -7.68 11.84
CA GLY A 234 2.87 -7.43 13.06
C GLY A 234 2.34 -8.73 13.70
N ALA A 235 1.17 -8.62 14.33
CA ALA A 235 0.42 -9.71 14.95
C ALA A 235 -0.84 -10.02 14.10
N PRO A 236 -0.70 -10.70 12.94
CA PRO A 236 -1.75 -10.85 11.94
C PRO A 236 -3.00 -11.56 12.47
N GLU A 237 -2.86 -12.40 13.50
CA GLU A 237 -3.98 -13.10 14.12
C GLU A 237 -5.02 -12.18 14.79
N LYS A 238 -4.64 -10.93 15.08
CA LYS A 238 -5.48 -9.89 15.69
C LYS A 238 -6.17 -8.98 14.67
N GLY A 239 -5.62 -8.87 13.46
CA GLY A 239 -6.16 -8.09 12.36
C GLY A 239 -5.31 -8.24 11.11
N ARG A 240 -5.83 -8.89 10.07
CA ARG A 240 -5.13 -8.97 8.77
C ARG A 240 -5.58 -7.83 7.88
N GLU A 241 -4.64 -7.17 7.20
CA GLU A 241 -4.95 -6.24 6.12
C GLU A 241 -5.22 -7.05 4.85
N THR A 242 -6.33 -7.79 4.86
CA THR A 242 -6.68 -8.74 3.79
C THR A 242 -8.19 -8.74 3.59
N ALA A 243 -8.63 -8.31 2.41
CA ALA A 243 -10.04 -8.15 2.07
C ALA A 243 -10.24 -8.06 0.54
N LEU A 244 -11.46 -8.37 0.13
CA LEU A 244 -11.98 -8.03 -1.20
C LEU A 244 -12.72 -6.71 -1.13
N MET A 245 -12.63 -5.91 -2.18
CA MET A 245 -13.42 -4.70 -2.37
C MET A 245 -14.33 -4.92 -3.56
N TYR A 246 -15.64 -4.76 -3.38
CA TYR A 246 -16.60 -4.91 -4.47
C TYR A 246 -17.74 -3.90 -4.33
N ASP A 247 -17.95 -3.10 -5.37
CA ASP A 247 -19.08 -2.17 -5.48
C ASP A 247 -19.31 -1.31 -4.22
N GLY A 248 -18.23 -0.73 -3.72
CA GLY A 248 -18.24 0.13 -2.54
C GLY A 248 -18.02 -0.58 -1.20
N LYS A 249 -17.94 -1.91 -1.15
CA LYS A 249 -17.94 -2.68 0.11
C LYS A 249 -16.66 -3.48 0.33
N CYS A 250 -16.21 -3.51 1.57
CA CYS A 250 -15.09 -4.32 2.06
C CYS A 250 -15.63 -5.65 2.61
N HIS A 251 -15.15 -6.73 2.04
CA HIS A 251 -15.43 -8.12 2.42
C HIS A 251 -14.18 -8.71 3.04
N LYS A 252 -14.20 -8.83 4.37
CA LYS A 252 -13.02 -9.24 5.13
C LYS A 252 -12.67 -10.70 4.84
N LEU A 253 -11.39 -10.96 4.58
CA LEU A 253 -10.85 -12.30 4.40
C LEU A 253 -10.11 -12.80 5.64
N GLY A 254 -9.94 -14.11 5.73
CA GLY A 254 -9.06 -14.80 6.66
C GLY A 254 -7.60 -14.74 6.25
N GLU A 255 -6.85 -15.78 6.61
CA GLU A 255 -5.46 -15.95 6.20
C GLU A 255 -5.33 -16.35 4.73
N VAL A 256 -4.58 -15.55 3.96
CA VAL A 256 -4.13 -15.91 2.61
C VAL A 256 -2.72 -16.48 2.70
N TYR A 257 -2.48 -17.58 2.00
CA TYR A 257 -1.18 -18.23 1.91
C TYR A 257 -0.87 -18.71 0.49
N LEU A 258 0.41 -18.94 0.22
CA LEU A 258 0.89 -19.48 -1.04
C LEU A 258 1.09 -21.00 -0.94
N GLU A 259 0.79 -21.72 -2.03
CA GLU A 259 1.10 -23.17 -2.13
C GLU A 259 2.61 -23.42 -1.93
N TYR A 260 3.45 -22.47 -2.34
CA TYR A 260 4.89 -22.51 -2.12
C TYR A 260 5.49 -21.10 -1.95
N GLN A 261 6.62 -20.97 -1.26
CA GLN A 261 7.34 -19.71 -1.14
C GLN A 261 8.04 -19.37 -2.47
N PRO A 262 7.84 -18.18 -3.06
CA PRO A 262 8.32 -17.84 -4.39
C PRO A 262 9.81 -17.49 -4.45
N ASP A 263 10.54 -17.57 -3.33
CA ASP A 263 11.96 -17.27 -3.26
C ASP A 263 12.77 -17.99 -4.35
N LYS A 264 13.47 -17.20 -5.17
CA LYS A 264 14.26 -17.66 -6.33
C LYS A 264 13.45 -18.23 -7.50
N ARG A 265 12.12 -18.24 -7.40
CA ARG A 265 11.16 -18.70 -8.42
C ARG A 265 10.12 -17.62 -8.68
N TRP A 266 10.54 -16.35 -8.68
CA TRP A 266 9.68 -15.17 -8.78
C TRP A 266 8.78 -15.19 -10.02
N MET A 267 9.27 -15.78 -11.11
CA MET A 267 8.57 -15.84 -12.40
C MET A 267 7.73 -17.11 -12.62
N ASP A 268 7.72 -18.05 -11.68
CA ASP A 268 6.81 -19.21 -11.74
C ASP A 268 5.40 -18.80 -11.31
N PRO A 269 4.32 -19.54 -11.66
CA PRO A 269 2.96 -19.19 -11.25
C PRO A 269 2.70 -19.28 -9.75
N TRP A 270 2.28 -18.19 -9.10
CA TRP A 270 1.99 -18.16 -7.67
C TRP A 270 0.53 -18.50 -7.43
N LYS A 271 0.29 -19.52 -6.63
CA LYS A 271 -1.07 -19.96 -6.29
C LYS A 271 -1.39 -19.57 -4.87
N PHE A 272 -2.45 -18.77 -4.75
CA PHE A 272 -2.95 -18.21 -3.52
C PHE A 272 -4.21 -18.95 -3.11
N HIS A 273 -4.28 -19.24 -1.81
CA HIS A 273 -5.43 -19.84 -1.16
C HIS A 273 -5.78 -19.00 0.06
N GLU A 274 -7.05 -19.00 0.44
CA GLU A 274 -7.50 -18.43 1.70
C GLU A 274 -8.12 -19.53 2.56
N GLU A 275 -7.98 -19.42 3.88
CA GLU A 275 -8.33 -20.49 4.82
C GLU A 275 -9.79 -20.98 4.73
N ASN A 276 -10.71 -20.15 4.20
CA ASN A 276 -12.13 -20.46 3.99
C ASN A 276 -12.49 -20.69 2.51
N GLY A 277 -11.49 -20.76 1.61
CA GLY A 277 -11.69 -20.97 0.18
C GLY A 277 -12.29 -19.77 -0.56
N ARG A 278 -12.22 -18.56 0.02
CA ARG A 278 -12.86 -17.36 -0.55
C ARG A 278 -11.97 -16.57 -1.49
N PHE A 279 -10.69 -16.89 -1.56
CA PHE A 279 -9.71 -16.27 -2.44
C PHE A 279 -8.80 -17.36 -3.03
N GLU A 280 -9.16 -17.82 -4.21
CA GLU A 280 -8.52 -18.95 -4.89
C GLU A 280 -8.02 -18.47 -6.24
N LEU A 281 -6.86 -17.81 -6.24
CA LEU A 281 -6.30 -17.14 -7.42
C LEU A 281 -4.89 -17.65 -7.74
N THR A 282 -4.57 -17.69 -9.03
CA THR A 282 -3.21 -17.91 -9.52
C THR A 282 -2.73 -16.66 -10.25
N MET A 283 -1.60 -16.10 -9.80
CA MET A 283 -0.85 -15.11 -10.55
C MET A 283 0.12 -15.81 -11.50
N THR A 284 0.06 -15.48 -12.79
CA THR A 284 1.12 -15.82 -13.74
C THR A 284 2.00 -14.57 -13.94
N PRO A 285 3.22 -14.55 -13.38
CA PRO A 285 4.11 -13.40 -13.48
C PRO A 285 4.53 -13.10 -14.92
N PHE A 286 4.69 -11.82 -15.23
CA PHE A 286 5.34 -11.37 -16.46
C PHE A 286 6.44 -10.34 -16.21
N TYR A 287 6.53 -9.77 -15.01
CA TYR A 287 7.59 -8.83 -14.64
C TYR A 287 7.91 -8.91 -13.13
N ASP A 288 9.20 -8.91 -12.77
CA ASP A 288 9.67 -8.77 -11.38
C ASP A 288 10.42 -7.44 -11.24
N ASN A 289 9.80 -6.49 -10.55
CA ASN A 289 10.42 -5.22 -10.19
C ASN A 289 11.27 -5.39 -8.92
N HIS A 290 12.44 -6.01 -9.08
CA HIS A 290 13.36 -6.21 -7.97
C HIS A 290 14.22 -4.96 -7.72
N ASN A 291 14.00 -4.34 -6.56
CA ASN A 291 14.68 -3.13 -6.14
C ASN A 291 15.17 -3.22 -4.70
N GLY A 292 16.11 -2.33 -4.37
CA GLY A 292 16.55 -2.09 -2.99
C GLY A 292 18.04 -2.30 -2.77
N VAL A 293 18.48 -1.88 -1.60
CA VAL A 293 19.86 -2.01 -1.13
C VAL A 293 19.79 -2.40 0.34
N MET A 294 20.55 -3.43 0.72
CA MET A 294 20.69 -3.86 2.11
C MET A 294 22.10 -3.53 2.62
N LEU A 295 22.20 -2.55 3.52
CA LEU A 295 23.41 -2.31 4.31
C LEU A 295 23.31 -3.09 5.62
N PRO A 296 24.40 -3.24 6.41
CA PRO A 296 24.38 -4.07 7.62
C PRO A 296 23.23 -3.78 8.58
N ASN A 297 22.94 -2.49 8.81
CA ASN A 297 21.97 -2.01 9.81
C ASN A 297 20.82 -1.17 9.22
N VAL A 298 20.76 -0.98 7.91
CA VAL A 298 19.67 -0.23 7.28
C VAL A 298 19.52 -0.65 5.84
N GLY A 299 18.30 -0.75 5.36
CA GLY A 299 18.05 -1.07 3.96
C GLY A 299 16.71 -1.73 3.74
N MET A 300 16.47 -2.03 2.48
CA MET A 300 15.25 -2.69 2.02
C MET A 300 15.59 -3.52 0.80
N LEU A 301 15.01 -4.70 0.68
CA LEU A 301 15.01 -5.52 -0.52
C LEU A 301 13.55 -5.83 -0.85
N THR A 302 13.17 -5.63 -2.10
CA THR A 302 11.79 -5.70 -2.54
C THR A 302 11.76 -6.42 -3.88
N HIS A 303 11.02 -7.52 -3.93
CA HIS A 303 10.55 -8.12 -5.17
C HIS A 303 9.09 -7.75 -5.30
N GLN A 304 8.74 -6.82 -6.19
CA GLN A 304 7.35 -6.54 -6.53
C GLN A 304 7.03 -7.21 -7.86
N VAL A 305 6.33 -8.33 -7.78
CA VAL A 305 6.06 -9.17 -8.95
C VAL A 305 4.70 -8.82 -9.52
N HIS A 306 4.68 -8.53 -10.81
CA HIS A 306 3.49 -8.18 -11.57
C HIS A 306 3.08 -9.36 -12.47
N GLY A 307 1.79 -9.64 -12.50
CA GLY A 307 1.27 -10.78 -13.23
C GLY A 307 -0.19 -10.64 -13.62
N LEU A 308 -0.67 -11.62 -14.37
CA LEU A 308 -2.07 -11.79 -14.68
C LEU A 308 -2.69 -12.81 -13.72
N TRP A 309 -3.78 -12.41 -13.08
CA TRP A 309 -4.46 -13.17 -12.04
C TRP A 309 -5.70 -13.82 -12.62
N ASN A 310 -5.87 -15.10 -12.31
CA ASN A 310 -6.98 -15.93 -12.76
C ASN A 310 -7.49 -16.82 -11.62
N GLY A 311 -8.80 -17.04 -11.53
CA GLY A 311 -9.42 -17.92 -10.54
C GLY A 311 -10.76 -17.37 -10.05
N THR A 312 -11.08 -17.62 -8.79
CA THR A 312 -12.35 -17.19 -8.20
C THR A 312 -12.18 -16.54 -6.84
N VAL A 313 -13.07 -15.61 -6.53
CA VAL A 313 -13.24 -15.06 -5.19
C VAL A 313 -14.71 -15.14 -4.76
N THR A 314 -14.96 -15.24 -3.45
CA THR A 314 -16.31 -15.35 -2.90
C THR A 314 -16.60 -14.24 -1.90
N LEU A 315 -17.65 -13.46 -2.16
CA LEU A 315 -18.13 -12.37 -1.30
C LEU A 315 -18.82 -12.90 -0.04
N ASP A 316 -19.11 -12.02 0.92
CA ASP A 316 -19.72 -12.43 2.20
C ASP A 316 -21.13 -13.02 2.04
N ASP A 317 -21.85 -12.66 0.97
CA ASP A 317 -23.18 -13.18 0.65
C ASP A 317 -23.15 -14.50 -0.14
N GLY A 318 -21.96 -15.04 -0.41
CA GLY A 318 -21.75 -16.26 -1.19
C GLY A 318 -21.68 -16.05 -2.70
N THR A 319 -21.79 -14.81 -3.19
CA THR A 319 -21.57 -14.51 -4.62
C THR A 319 -20.15 -14.85 -5.02
N VAL A 320 -19.99 -15.69 -6.05
CA VAL A 320 -18.69 -16.06 -6.62
C VAL A 320 -18.42 -15.17 -7.83
N LEU A 321 -17.26 -14.52 -7.84
CA LEU A 321 -16.77 -13.72 -8.96
C LEU A 321 -15.63 -14.47 -9.64
N GLU A 322 -15.68 -14.55 -10.98
CA GLU A 322 -14.58 -15.05 -11.79
C GLU A 322 -13.58 -13.91 -12.04
N ILE A 323 -12.31 -14.17 -11.75
CA ILE A 323 -11.20 -13.29 -12.08
C ILE A 323 -10.50 -13.87 -13.28
N LYS A 324 -10.36 -13.07 -14.35
CA LYS A 324 -9.73 -13.49 -15.59
C LYS A 324 -8.82 -12.41 -16.14
N ASP A 325 -7.57 -12.80 -16.42
CA ASP A 325 -6.52 -11.95 -17.00
C ASP A 325 -6.39 -10.57 -16.31
N MET A 326 -6.64 -10.54 -15.00
CA MET A 326 -6.62 -9.31 -14.22
C MET A 326 -5.17 -8.93 -13.90
N TYR A 327 -4.75 -7.73 -14.28
CA TYR A 327 -3.48 -7.20 -13.82
C TYR A 327 -3.51 -6.89 -12.32
N ALA A 328 -2.51 -7.40 -11.60
CA ALA A 328 -2.25 -7.04 -10.22
C ALA A 328 -0.79 -7.38 -9.86
N PHE A 329 -0.36 -6.96 -8.68
CA PHE A 329 0.96 -7.28 -8.15
C PHE A 329 0.89 -7.99 -6.80
N CYS A 330 1.95 -8.72 -6.49
CA CYS A 330 2.26 -9.12 -5.12
C CYS A 330 3.75 -8.87 -4.89
N GLU A 331 4.06 -8.16 -3.82
CA GLU A 331 5.42 -7.93 -3.37
C GLU A 331 5.81 -8.79 -2.18
N LYS A 332 7.11 -9.04 -2.08
CA LYS A 332 7.80 -9.48 -0.89
C LYS A 332 8.82 -8.41 -0.53
N VAL A 333 8.76 -7.91 0.70
CA VAL A 333 9.73 -6.93 1.20
C VAL A 333 10.40 -7.44 2.46
N TYR A 334 11.70 -7.21 2.52
CA TYR A 334 12.50 -7.33 3.72
C TYR A 334 13.17 -6.00 4.03
N ASN A 335 12.97 -5.46 5.23
CA ASN A 335 13.54 -4.19 5.63
C ASN A 335 14.33 -4.24 6.94
N LYS A 336 15.21 -3.25 7.07
CA LYS A 336 15.90 -2.87 8.31
C LYS A 336 15.87 -1.35 8.43
N TRP A 337 15.24 -0.80 9.48
CA TRP A 337 15.06 0.65 9.66
C TRP A 337 15.33 1.16 11.07
#